data_AF-A0A5J4LNI6-F1
#
_entry.id   AF-A0A5J4LNI6-F1
#
_cell.length_a   1.000
_cell.length_b   1.000
_cell.length_c   1.000
_cell.angle_alpha   90.00
_cell.angle_beta   90.00
_cell.angle_gamma   90.00
#
_symmetry.space_group_name_H-M   'P 1'
#
loop_
_entity.id
_entity.type
_entity.pdbx_description
1 polymer ?
#
loop_
_entity_poly.entity_id
_entity_poly.type
_entity_poly.pdbx_seq_one_letter_code
_entity_poly.pdbx_strand_id
1 'polypeptide(L)'
;MITQAQAQATAARWLSPEGHQGPPRDVAMQEFDLGWVVWAVPPPPETDPRTGQRRPPAEVGAACGVVDRASGELTVWPSVPVDEVIGMYRQKHGAGAAPSAPEERPVTGPGNTAVATYNDPSTGEETSLARVSAPGAPPAEYQLLDELRRLGADPADVRAVHTDLRSALLPGGYPGDLLLRTFTNATFSCTEGYGMRPEERAEGVAGLVRHVEMMHRMAGREAPPRPHRLPVPQHVEAAPQMRDVALGRHLVEVFGPQGVCRPDADDLAATRLPGATRNTLVWAGLPAQVPYFFTADRPDAPPAGGLFTDVATHLRETGTQAGEETLTTLAGYVRLGTDGLYPLAVQCTATEQNQNLIGTVWAVQPSSGGGRFVNRSVATYLRSLALLTTTRTHMQGMDPYAAGTAVATFQQQLAAIDPWSLDDNSNWWSLIIEQMWHGLF
;
A
#
# COMPACT_ATOMS: atom_id res chain seq x y z
N MET A 1 14.58 -34.45 -3.32
CA MET A 1 15.91 -33.81 -3.29
C MET A 1 16.83 -34.56 -4.22
N ILE A 2 17.47 -33.86 -5.15
CA ILE A 2 18.43 -34.46 -6.08
C ILE A 2 19.85 -34.44 -5.50
N THR A 3 20.72 -35.33 -5.97
CA THR A 3 22.14 -35.37 -5.58
C THR A 3 22.97 -34.39 -6.40
N GLN A 4 24.15 -34.02 -5.90
CA GLN A 4 25.12 -33.21 -6.66
C GLN A 4 25.46 -33.83 -8.02
N ALA A 5 25.57 -35.16 -8.11
CA ALA A 5 25.80 -35.88 -9.37
C ALA A 5 24.64 -35.71 -10.37
N GLN A 6 23.39 -35.70 -9.88
CA GLN A 6 22.22 -35.43 -10.70
C GLN A 6 22.17 -33.96 -11.17
N ALA A 7 22.54 -33.02 -10.30
CA ALA A 7 22.65 -31.61 -10.66
C ALA A 7 23.72 -31.37 -11.73
N GLN A 8 24.88 -32.04 -11.61
CA GLN A 8 25.95 -32.02 -12.60
C GLN A 8 25.50 -32.56 -13.96
N ALA A 9 24.75 -33.66 -13.98
CA ALA A 9 24.21 -34.24 -15.21
C ALA A 9 23.16 -33.33 -15.89
N THR A 10 22.35 -32.61 -15.11
CA THR A 10 21.43 -31.59 -15.65
C THR A 10 22.20 -30.40 -16.24
N ALA A 11 23.22 -29.90 -15.55
CA ALA A 11 24.05 -28.81 -16.03
C ALA A 11 24.87 -29.18 -17.28
N ALA A 12 25.39 -30.41 -17.35
CA ALA A 12 26.14 -30.90 -18.52
C ALA A 12 25.25 -30.96 -19.78
N ARG A 13 23.99 -31.41 -19.64
CA ARG A 13 23.01 -31.41 -20.75
C ARG A 13 22.64 -30.01 -21.22
N TRP A 14 22.56 -29.06 -20.28
CA TRP A 14 22.29 -27.66 -20.60
C TRP A 14 23.46 -26.99 -21.33
N LEU A 15 24.70 -27.24 -20.91
CA LEU A 15 25.91 -26.67 -21.52
C LEU A 15 26.35 -27.38 -22.81
N SER A 16 25.90 -28.60 -23.05
CA SER A 16 26.21 -29.39 -24.25
C SER A 16 24.95 -30.12 -24.75
N PRO A 17 23.96 -29.38 -25.31
CA PRO A 17 22.73 -29.96 -25.82
C PRO A 17 23.00 -30.86 -27.03
N GLU A 18 22.13 -31.85 -27.26
CA GLU A 18 22.27 -32.79 -28.39
C GLU A 18 22.35 -32.03 -29.72
N GLY A 19 23.44 -32.25 -30.47
CA GLY A 19 23.72 -31.56 -31.74
C GLY A 19 24.81 -30.48 -31.69
N HIS A 20 25.41 -30.20 -30.52
CA HIS A 20 26.56 -29.28 -30.42
C HIS A 20 27.81 -29.85 -31.13
N GLN A 21 28.43 -29.08 -32.04
CA GLN A 21 29.64 -29.50 -32.79
C GLN A 21 30.97 -29.02 -32.17
N GLY A 22 30.98 -28.67 -30.88
CA GLY A 22 32.18 -28.27 -30.12
C GLY A 22 32.62 -29.32 -29.09
N PRO A 23 33.84 -29.20 -28.52
CA PRO A 23 34.27 -30.04 -27.40
C PRO A 23 33.32 -29.87 -26.19
N PRO A 24 33.13 -30.92 -25.38
CA PRO A 24 32.29 -30.84 -24.19
C PRO A 24 32.75 -29.70 -23.27
N ARG A 25 31.81 -28.88 -22.79
CA ARG A 25 32.14 -27.82 -21.84
C ARG A 25 32.18 -28.38 -20.43
N ASP A 26 33.29 -28.15 -19.73
CA ASP A 26 33.39 -28.50 -18.32
C ASP A 26 32.43 -27.64 -17.50
N VAL A 27 31.73 -28.26 -16.56
CA VAL A 27 30.75 -27.60 -15.69
C VAL A 27 31.43 -27.25 -14.37
N ALA A 28 31.49 -25.97 -14.03
CA ALA A 28 31.77 -25.54 -12.67
C ALA A 28 30.44 -25.34 -11.91
N MET A 29 30.44 -25.65 -10.62
CA MET A 29 29.27 -25.49 -9.76
C MET A 29 29.63 -25.00 -8.37
N GLN A 30 28.72 -24.25 -7.76
CA GLN A 30 28.78 -23.85 -6.35
C GLN A 30 27.46 -24.21 -5.67
N GLU A 31 27.54 -24.97 -4.59
CA GLU A 31 26.39 -25.37 -3.79
C GLU A 31 25.95 -24.25 -2.84
N PHE A 32 24.63 -24.09 -2.67
CA PHE A 32 24.02 -23.20 -1.68
C PHE A 32 22.77 -23.85 -1.06
N ASP A 33 22.04 -23.16 -0.20
CA ASP A 33 20.90 -23.68 0.59
C ASP A 33 19.69 -24.13 -0.24
N LEU A 34 19.49 -23.63 -1.47
CA LEU A 34 18.36 -24.01 -2.33
C LEU A 34 18.76 -24.82 -3.58
N GLY A 35 20.04 -25.03 -3.85
CA GLY A 35 20.48 -25.68 -5.10
C GLY A 35 21.96 -25.55 -5.40
N TRP A 36 22.29 -25.57 -6.69
CA TRP A 36 23.63 -25.35 -7.22
C TRP A 36 23.58 -24.28 -8.31
N VAL A 37 24.42 -23.25 -8.19
CA VAL A 37 24.72 -22.36 -9.31
C VAL A 37 25.71 -23.10 -10.22
N VAL A 38 25.47 -23.09 -11.52
CA VAL A 38 26.27 -23.81 -12.53
C VAL A 38 26.66 -22.89 -13.67
N TRP A 39 27.89 -23.02 -14.15
CA TRP A 39 28.41 -22.22 -15.27
C TRP A 39 29.45 -23.03 -16.05
N ALA A 40 29.71 -22.61 -17.29
CA ALA A 40 30.78 -23.21 -18.09
C ALA A 40 32.14 -22.75 -17.58
N VAL A 41 33.07 -23.70 -17.39
CA VAL A 41 34.48 -23.37 -17.15
C VAL A 41 35.01 -22.68 -18.41
N PRO A 42 35.58 -21.46 -18.30
CA PRO A 42 36.13 -20.77 -19.46
C PRO A 42 37.32 -21.57 -20.02
N PRO A 43 37.43 -21.71 -21.36
CA PRO A 43 38.59 -22.37 -21.95
C PRO A 43 39.88 -21.62 -21.59
N PRO A 44 41.03 -22.33 -21.49
CA PRO A 44 42.31 -21.69 -21.25
C PRO A 44 42.59 -20.64 -22.34
N PRO A 45 43.20 -19.50 -21.99
CA PRO A 45 43.44 -18.43 -22.95
C PRO A 45 44.36 -18.89 -24.07
N GLU A 46 43.87 -18.80 -25.31
CA GLU A 46 44.70 -19.05 -26.50
C GLU A 46 45.64 -17.87 -26.76
N THR A 47 46.90 -18.19 -27.02
CA THR A 47 47.93 -17.22 -27.39
C THR A 47 48.30 -17.45 -28.85
N ASP A 48 48.39 -16.38 -29.64
CA ASP A 48 48.76 -16.50 -31.04
C ASP A 48 50.21 -17.02 -31.19
N PRO A 49 50.44 -18.17 -31.88
CA PRO A 49 51.77 -18.79 -31.93
C PRO A 49 52.84 -17.95 -32.65
N ARG A 50 52.43 -16.96 -33.44
CA ARG A 50 53.33 -16.15 -34.27
C ARG A 50 53.63 -14.78 -33.65
N THR A 51 52.73 -14.26 -32.82
CA THR A 51 52.83 -12.91 -32.25
C THR A 51 52.89 -12.89 -30.71
N GLY A 52 52.61 -14.01 -30.04
CA GLY A 52 52.64 -14.11 -28.58
C GLY A 52 51.52 -13.36 -27.86
N GLN A 53 50.57 -12.77 -28.60
CA GLN A 53 49.47 -12.01 -28.03
C GLN A 53 48.28 -12.91 -27.70
N ARG A 54 47.65 -12.64 -26.55
CA ARG A 54 46.43 -13.33 -26.10
C ARG A 54 45.29 -13.03 -27.08
N ARG A 55 44.69 -14.06 -27.65
CA ARG A 55 43.51 -13.91 -28.52
C ARG A 55 42.28 -13.52 -27.69
N PRO A 56 41.44 -12.60 -28.17
CA PRO A 56 40.15 -12.33 -27.53
C PRO A 56 39.27 -13.60 -27.53
N PRO A 57 38.49 -13.88 -26.47
CA PRO A 57 37.57 -15.01 -26.43
C PRO A 57 36.56 -14.95 -27.60
N ALA A 58 36.30 -16.09 -28.25
CA ALA A 58 35.40 -16.17 -29.40
C ALA A 58 33.90 -16.06 -29.03
N GLU A 59 33.55 -16.22 -27.75
CA GLU A 59 32.17 -16.11 -27.25
C GLU A 59 32.08 -15.06 -26.13
N VAL A 60 31.13 -14.13 -26.28
CA VAL A 60 30.80 -13.11 -25.27
C VAL A 60 29.52 -13.55 -24.57
N GLY A 61 29.62 -13.90 -23.29
CA GLY A 61 28.48 -14.22 -22.41
C GLY A 61 28.55 -15.62 -21.80
N ALA A 62 29.06 -15.74 -20.57
CA ALA A 62 28.99 -16.97 -19.80
C ALA A 62 27.63 -17.04 -19.11
N ALA A 63 26.64 -17.70 -19.73
CA ALA A 63 25.34 -17.92 -19.09
C ALA A 63 25.53 -18.64 -17.75
N CYS A 64 24.84 -18.17 -16.71
CA CYS A 64 24.79 -18.82 -15.39
C CYS A 64 23.44 -19.52 -15.24
N GLY A 65 23.43 -20.75 -14.73
CA GLY A 65 22.22 -21.51 -14.43
C GLY A 65 22.11 -21.78 -12.94
N VAL A 66 20.89 -22.02 -12.45
CA VAL A 66 20.65 -22.56 -11.11
C VAL A 66 19.88 -23.86 -11.23
N VAL A 67 20.42 -24.94 -10.67
CA VAL A 67 19.73 -26.22 -10.53
C VAL A 67 19.11 -26.30 -9.13
N ASP A 68 17.79 -26.39 -9.07
CA ASP A 68 17.03 -26.45 -7.83
C ASP A 68 17.22 -27.79 -7.10
N ARG A 69 17.48 -27.77 -5.78
CA ARG A 69 17.72 -28.99 -5.01
C ARG A 69 16.48 -29.86 -4.84
N ALA A 70 15.28 -29.26 -4.80
CA ALA A 70 14.04 -29.99 -4.56
C ALA A 70 13.55 -30.69 -5.83
N SER A 71 13.51 -29.95 -6.93
CA SER A 71 12.91 -30.36 -8.22
C SER A 71 13.93 -30.88 -9.25
N GLY A 72 15.19 -30.44 -9.17
CA GLY A 72 16.20 -30.69 -10.19
C GLY A 72 16.02 -29.90 -11.49
N GLU A 73 15.11 -28.93 -11.51
CA GLU A 73 14.90 -28.01 -12.63
C GLU A 73 16.08 -27.04 -12.76
N LEU A 74 16.50 -26.76 -14.00
CA LEU A 74 17.53 -25.76 -14.30
C LEU A 74 16.87 -24.50 -14.84
N THR A 75 17.14 -23.37 -14.19
CA THR A 75 16.72 -22.04 -14.63
C THR A 75 17.92 -21.21 -15.04
N VAL A 76 17.77 -20.36 -16.07
CA VAL A 76 18.86 -19.52 -16.58
C VAL A 76 18.78 -18.12 -15.95
N TRP A 77 19.93 -17.61 -15.53
CA TRP A 77 20.07 -16.35 -14.80
C TRP A 77 21.11 -15.43 -15.46
N PRO A 78 21.08 -14.11 -15.17
CA PRO A 78 22.06 -13.17 -15.70
C PRO A 78 23.50 -13.59 -15.38
N SER A 79 24.43 -13.24 -16.27
CA SER A 79 25.87 -13.46 -16.11
C SER A 79 26.49 -12.48 -15.11
N VAL A 80 26.07 -12.58 -13.84
CA VAL A 80 26.57 -11.80 -12.69
C VAL A 80 27.35 -12.70 -11.73
N PRO A 81 28.09 -12.17 -10.74
CA PRO A 81 28.79 -13.00 -9.76
C PRO A 81 27.87 -14.04 -9.10
N VAL A 82 28.42 -15.21 -8.78
CA VAL A 82 27.67 -16.35 -8.22
C VAL A 82 26.87 -15.97 -6.98
N ASP A 83 27.44 -15.14 -6.10
CA ASP A 83 26.76 -14.68 -4.87
C ASP A 83 25.53 -13.80 -5.17
N GLU A 84 25.56 -13.02 -6.25
CA GLU A 84 24.39 -12.24 -6.70
C GLU A 84 23.31 -13.15 -7.26
N VAL A 85 23.66 -14.17 -8.06
CA VAL A 85 22.72 -15.18 -8.54
C VAL A 85 22.06 -15.91 -7.36
N ILE A 86 22.83 -16.26 -6.33
CA ILE A 86 22.31 -16.86 -5.09
C ILE A 86 21.32 -15.91 -4.39
N GLY A 87 21.67 -14.62 -4.26
CA GLY A 87 20.78 -13.61 -3.67
C GLY A 87 19.46 -13.47 -4.43
N MET A 88 19.52 -13.37 -5.76
CA MET A 88 18.34 -13.27 -6.62
C MET A 88 17.49 -14.55 -6.56
N TYR A 89 18.12 -15.73 -6.55
CA TYR A 89 17.42 -17.01 -6.44
C TYR A 89 16.73 -17.15 -5.08
N ARG A 90 17.40 -16.77 -3.98
CA ARG A 90 16.80 -16.73 -2.63
C ARG A 90 15.65 -15.76 -2.54
N GLN A 91 15.75 -14.59 -3.16
CA GLN A 91 14.64 -13.63 -3.18
C GLN A 91 13.44 -14.20 -3.93
N LYS A 92 13.67 -14.91 -5.04
CA LYS A 92 12.61 -15.51 -5.87
C LYS A 92 12.01 -16.79 -5.28
N HIS A 93 12.81 -17.64 -4.63
CA HIS A 93 12.42 -18.99 -4.22
C HIS A 93 12.56 -19.27 -2.71
N GLY A 94 13.36 -18.48 -1.98
CA GLY A 94 13.55 -18.57 -0.53
C GLY A 94 12.37 -18.08 0.30
N ALA A 95 11.36 -17.47 -0.33
CA ALA A 95 10.07 -17.18 0.30
C ALA A 95 9.17 -18.44 0.45
N GLY A 96 9.61 -19.62 -0.01
CA GLY A 96 8.74 -20.80 -0.17
C GLY A 96 9.16 -22.11 0.51
N ALA A 97 10.20 -22.17 1.34
CA ALA A 97 10.63 -23.44 1.95
C ALA A 97 11.25 -23.33 3.35
N ALA A 98 10.68 -22.49 4.22
CA ALA A 98 10.74 -22.80 5.65
C ALA A 98 9.75 -23.95 5.92
N PRO A 99 10.06 -24.94 6.78
CA PRO A 99 9.01 -25.80 7.33
C PRO A 99 7.95 -24.86 7.91
N SER A 100 6.69 -25.05 7.53
CA SER A 100 5.57 -24.26 8.01
C SER A 100 5.72 -24.10 9.52
N ALA A 101 6.14 -22.90 9.95
CA ALA A 101 5.88 -22.46 11.30
C ALA A 101 4.38 -22.71 11.52
N PRO A 102 3.95 -23.19 12.70
CA PRO A 102 2.52 -23.33 12.98
C PRO A 102 1.86 -22.03 12.52
N GLU A 103 0.91 -22.11 11.57
CA GLU A 103 0.32 -20.94 10.91
C GLU A 103 -0.08 -19.93 11.99
N GLU A 104 0.76 -18.91 12.19
CA GLU A 104 0.56 -17.97 13.27
C GLU A 104 -0.74 -17.24 12.93
N ARG A 105 -1.68 -17.21 13.86
CA ARG A 105 -2.97 -16.57 13.60
C ARG A 105 -2.73 -15.09 13.28
N PRO A 106 -3.51 -14.48 12.38
CA PRO A 106 -3.38 -13.07 12.10
C PRO A 106 -3.67 -12.24 13.36
N VAL A 107 -2.85 -11.22 13.63
CA VAL A 107 -3.00 -10.33 14.79
C VAL A 107 -2.73 -8.89 14.39
N THR A 108 -3.62 -7.97 14.73
CA THR A 108 -3.37 -6.53 14.55
C THR A 108 -2.38 -5.99 15.59
N GLY A 109 -1.77 -4.85 15.26
CA GLY A 109 -0.89 -4.10 16.14
C GLY A 109 -1.58 -3.52 17.36
N PRO A 110 -0.80 -3.03 18.35
CA PRO A 110 -1.33 -2.49 19.59
C PRO A 110 -2.03 -1.13 19.42
N GLY A 111 -2.04 -0.56 18.21
CA GLY A 111 -2.62 0.75 17.94
C GLY A 111 -1.70 1.90 18.35
N ASN A 112 -2.28 3.08 18.54
CA ASN A 112 -1.59 4.30 18.94
C ASN A 112 -2.33 4.96 20.10
N THR A 113 -1.59 5.51 21.06
CA THR A 113 -2.14 6.42 22.07
C THR A 113 -1.88 7.85 21.65
N ALA A 114 -2.87 8.73 21.81
CA ALA A 114 -2.72 10.17 21.69
C ALA A 114 -3.12 10.84 23.00
N VAL A 115 -2.25 11.71 23.51
CA VAL A 115 -2.42 12.43 24.77
C VAL A 115 -2.35 13.93 24.50
N ALA A 116 -3.40 14.67 24.83
CA ALA A 116 -3.39 16.14 24.82
C ALA A 116 -3.27 16.69 26.23
N THR A 117 -2.36 17.64 26.43
CA THR A 117 -2.29 18.51 27.60
C THR A 117 -2.99 19.83 27.27
N TYR A 118 -3.98 20.22 28.07
CA TYR A 118 -4.82 21.39 27.81
C TYR A 118 -5.29 22.03 29.12
N ASN A 119 -5.72 23.28 29.06
CA ASN A 119 -6.36 23.95 30.19
C ASN A 119 -7.83 23.53 30.27
N ASP A 120 -8.25 22.94 31.38
CA ASP A 120 -9.63 22.54 31.60
C ASP A 120 -10.52 23.80 31.73
N PRO A 121 -11.53 23.99 30.88
CA PRO A 121 -12.38 25.19 30.93
C PRO A 121 -13.23 25.27 32.20
N SER A 122 -13.46 24.15 32.89
CA SER A 122 -14.28 24.09 34.11
C SER A 122 -13.50 24.47 35.38
N THR A 123 -12.19 24.17 35.43
CA THR A 123 -11.35 24.44 36.60
C THR A 123 -10.32 25.53 36.37
N GLY A 124 -9.95 25.78 35.12
CA GLY A 124 -8.85 26.66 34.72
C GLY A 124 -7.45 26.05 34.92
N GLU A 125 -7.36 24.78 35.34
CA GLU A 125 -6.09 24.09 35.59
C GLU A 125 -5.63 23.30 34.37
N GLU A 126 -4.31 23.10 34.24
CA GLU A 126 -3.74 22.24 33.21
C GLU A 126 -4.00 20.77 33.56
N THR A 127 -4.53 20.02 32.59
CA THR A 127 -4.82 18.59 32.71
C THR A 127 -4.43 17.85 31.44
N SER A 128 -4.57 16.53 31.45
CA SER A 128 -4.28 15.68 30.29
C SER A 128 -5.43 14.72 29.98
N LEU A 129 -5.67 14.53 28.69
CA LEU A 129 -6.65 13.60 28.16
C LEU A 129 -5.95 12.61 27.23
N ALA A 130 -6.20 11.32 27.43
CA ALA A 130 -5.67 10.26 26.58
C ALA A 130 -6.79 9.56 25.80
N ARG A 131 -6.50 9.22 24.55
CA ARG A 131 -7.30 8.35 23.69
C ARG A 131 -6.41 7.29 23.07
N VAL A 132 -6.97 6.10 22.86
CA VAL A 132 -6.27 4.95 22.27
C VAL A 132 -7.02 4.56 21.01
N SER A 133 -6.28 4.28 19.93
CA SER A 133 -6.90 3.75 18.72
C SER A 133 -7.44 2.35 18.97
N ALA A 134 -8.45 1.97 18.18
CA ALA A 134 -9.01 0.63 18.22
C ALA A 134 -9.42 0.21 16.80
N PRO A 135 -9.40 -1.10 16.49
CA PRO A 135 -9.88 -1.61 15.22
C PRO A 135 -11.29 -1.10 14.90
N GLY A 136 -11.47 -0.52 13.70
CA GLY A 136 -12.76 0.00 13.25
C GLY A 136 -13.20 1.34 13.86
N ALA A 137 -12.47 1.87 14.84
CA ALA A 137 -12.74 3.17 15.47
C ALA A 137 -12.03 4.31 14.72
N PRO A 138 -12.42 5.58 14.90
CA PRO A 138 -11.63 6.71 14.42
C PRO A 138 -10.16 6.67 14.92
N PRO A 139 -9.19 7.25 14.19
CA PRO A 139 -7.84 7.42 14.70
C PRO A 139 -7.82 8.14 16.06
N ALA A 140 -6.85 7.82 16.92
CA ALA A 140 -6.80 8.34 18.29
C ALA A 140 -6.82 9.88 18.35
N GLU A 141 -6.19 10.55 17.39
CA GLU A 141 -6.14 12.00 17.25
C GLU A 141 -7.53 12.62 16.98
N TYR A 142 -8.34 11.97 16.15
CA TYR A 142 -9.73 12.41 15.92
C TYR A 142 -10.58 12.18 17.17
N GLN A 143 -10.42 11.02 17.82
CA GLN A 143 -11.12 10.75 19.08
C GLN A 143 -10.77 11.75 20.18
N LEU A 144 -9.51 12.19 20.22
CA LEU A 144 -9.00 13.18 21.17
C LEU A 144 -9.64 14.54 20.92
N LEU A 145 -9.69 14.99 19.67
CA LEU A 145 -10.35 16.24 19.28
C LEU A 145 -11.84 16.24 19.62
N ASP A 146 -12.55 15.17 19.29
CA ASP A 146 -13.99 15.07 19.56
C ASP A 146 -14.28 15.10 21.07
N GLU A 147 -13.42 14.49 21.88
CA GLU A 147 -13.56 14.53 23.32
C GLU A 147 -13.25 15.89 23.93
N LEU A 148 -12.19 16.57 23.47
CA LEU A 148 -11.87 17.93 23.91
C LEU A 148 -13.06 18.86 23.64
N ARG A 149 -13.66 18.76 22.45
CA ARG A 149 -14.90 19.49 22.11
C ARG A 149 -16.06 19.13 23.02
N ARG A 150 -16.24 17.85 23.36
CA ARG A 150 -17.27 17.39 24.30
C ARG A 150 -17.09 17.97 25.71
N LEU A 151 -15.85 18.16 26.13
CA LEU A 151 -15.48 18.78 27.41
C LEU A 151 -15.52 20.33 27.35
N GLY A 152 -15.82 20.91 26.18
CA GLY A 152 -15.87 22.36 25.98
C GLY A 152 -14.51 23.02 25.89
N ALA A 153 -13.42 22.25 25.74
CA ALA A 153 -12.08 22.78 25.58
C ALA A 153 -11.89 23.33 24.15
N ASP A 154 -11.37 24.55 24.05
CA ASP A 154 -10.98 25.13 22.77
C ASP A 154 -9.69 24.45 22.28
N PRO A 155 -9.62 23.97 21.02
CA PRO A 155 -8.37 23.49 20.43
C PRO A 155 -7.18 24.46 20.56
N ALA A 156 -7.42 25.78 20.61
CA ALA A 156 -6.39 26.78 20.81
C ALA A 156 -5.76 26.74 22.22
N ASP A 157 -6.44 26.15 23.20
CA ASP A 157 -5.98 25.99 24.59
C ASP A 157 -5.17 24.72 24.82
N VAL A 158 -5.05 23.86 23.81
CA VAL A 158 -4.17 22.68 23.85
C VAL A 158 -2.70 23.13 23.78
N ARG A 159 -1.90 22.70 24.76
CA ARG A 159 -0.49 23.11 24.94
C ARG A 159 0.51 22.07 24.45
N ALA A 160 0.15 20.80 24.52
CA ALA A 160 0.99 19.72 24.02
C ALA A 160 0.14 18.57 23.51
N VAL A 161 0.63 17.88 22.49
CA VAL A 161 0.12 16.57 22.05
C VAL A 161 1.28 15.60 21.95
N HIS A 162 1.17 14.48 22.64
CA HIS A 162 2.11 13.36 22.58
C HIS A 162 1.42 12.13 21.99
N THR A 163 2.12 11.42 21.10
CA THR A 163 1.63 10.14 20.56
C THR A 163 2.65 9.03 20.69
N ASP A 164 2.22 7.77 20.80
CA ASP A 164 3.17 6.66 20.86
C ASP A 164 3.88 6.48 19.50
N LEU A 165 3.13 6.51 18.40
CA LEU A 165 3.61 6.63 17.02
C LEU A 165 3.37 8.04 16.52
N ARG A 166 4.34 8.61 15.78
CA ARG A 166 4.14 9.86 15.05
C ARG A 166 2.82 9.82 14.25
N SER A 167 1.98 10.85 14.40
CA SER A 167 0.71 10.93 13.67
C SER A 167 0.93 10.90 12.16
N ALA A 168 0.20 10.00 11.48
CA ALA A 168 0.40 9.69 10.08
C ALA A 168 0.01 10.85 9.14
N LEU A 169 0.81 11.04 8.07
CA LEU A 169 0.46 11.86 6.89
C LEU A 169 0.05 10.95 5.71
N LEU A 170 -0.77 9.94 6.02
CA LEU A 170 -1.20 8.89 5.11
C LEU A 170 -2.74 8.88 4.99
N PRO A 171 -3.29 8.24 3.93
CA PRO A 171 -4.73 8.04 3.81
C PRO A 171 -5.35 7.40 5.05
N GLY A 172 -6.61 7.73 5.36
CA GLY A 172 -7.22 7.42 6.66
C GLY A 172 -7.32 8.64 7.58
N GLY A 173 -7.57 9.81 6.98
CA GLY A 173 -7.86 11.05 7.68
C GLY A 173 -6.66 11.93 7.98
N TYR A 174 -5.45 11.55 7.57
CA TYR A 174 -4.23 12.36 7.72
C TYR A 174 -4.09 12.97 9.13
N PRO A 175 -4.11 12.16 10.21
CA PRO A 175 -4.14 12.68 11.57
C PRO A 175 -3.01 13.65 11.90
N GLY A 176 -1.83 13.51 11.26
CA GLY A 176 -0.76 14.51 11.40
C GLY A 176 -1.12 15.89 10.87
N ASP A 177 -1.81 15.98 9.72
CA ASP A 177 -2.30 17.24 9.15
C ASP A 177 -3.44 17.81 10.01
N LEU A 178 -4.35 16.95 10.52
CA LEU A 178 -5.39 17.34 11.47
C LEU A 178 -4.79 18.05 12.69
N LEU A 179 -3.82 17.43 13.36
CA LEU A 179 -3.20 17.98 14.57
C LEU A 179 -2.58 19.36 14.30
N LEU A 180 -1.82 19.49 13.22
CA LEU A 180 -1.12 20.73 12.86
C LEU A 180 -2.09 21.88 12.54
N ARG A 181 -3.22 21.58 11.89
CA ARG A 181 -4.23 22.60 11.58
C ARG A 181 -5.11 22.96 12.77
N THR A 182 -5.31 22.03 13.69
CA THR A 182 -6.31 22.16 14.75
C THR A 182 -5.70 22.71 16.04
N PHE A 183 -4.53 22.22 16.45
CA PHE A 183 -3.89 22.60 17.72
C PHE A 183 -2.71 23.54 17.47
N THR A 184 -3.01 24.74 16.98
CA THR A 184 -2.00 25.68 16.45
C THR A 184 -1.00 26.20 17.50
N ASN A 185 -1.35 26.12 18.78
CA ASN A 185 -0.50 26.56 19.90
C ASN A 185 0.18 25.40 20.63
N ALA A 186 -0.03 24.16 20.18
CA ALA A 186 0.49 22.97 20.84
C ALA A 186 1.92 22.64 20.41
N THR A 187 2.68 22.07 21.34
CA THR A 187 3.94 21.38 21.04
C THR A 187 3.66 19.91 20.71
N PHE A 188 4.33 19.36 19.70
CA PHE A 188 4.10 17.98 19.25
C PHE A 188 5.31 17.10 19.55
N SER A 189 5.07 15.92 20.10
CA SER A 189 6.10 14.92 20.36
C SER A 189 5.58 13.50 20.11
N CYS A 190 6.47 12.55 19.89
CA CYS A 190 6.12 11.14 19.79
C CYS A 190 7.20 10.25 20.39
N THR A 191 6.82 9.05 20.85
CA THR A 191 7.77 8.05 21.34
C THR A 191 8.55 7.42 20.19
N GLU A 192 7.84 6.99 19.14
CA GLU A 192 8.40 6.30 17.98
C GLU A 192 8.06 7.03 16.68
N GLY A 193 8.95 6.90 15.69
CA GLY A 193 8.70 7.42 14.34
C GLY A 193 7.56 6.68 13.63
N TYR A 194 6.99 7.31 12.61
CA TYR A 194 6.04 6.66 11.70
C TYR A 194 6.02 7.46 10.39
N GLY A 195 6.86 7.05 9.46
CA GLY A 195 7.22 7.86 8.30
C GLY A 195 6.44 7.56 7.02
N MET A 196 6.81 8.24 5.94
CA MET A 196 6.18 8.06 4.63
C MET A 196 6.69 6.80 3.92
N ARG A 197 7.90 6.34 4.28
CA ARG A 197 8.50 5.13 3.71
C ARG A 197 8.08 3.88 4.47
N PRO A 198 7.92 2.73 3.78
CA PRO A 198 7.60 1.46 4.44
C PRO A 198 8.59 1.08 5.55
N GLU A 199 9.90 1.27 5.32
CA GLU A 199 10.95 0.99 6.32
C GLU A 199 10.76 1.79 7.61
N GLU A 200 10.47 3.09 7.49
CA GLU A 200 10.28 4.00 8.62
C GLU A 200 9.06 3.60 9.46
N ARG A 201 8.00 3.10 8.82
CA ARG A 201 6.81 2.59 9.52
C ARG A 201 7.08 1.27 10.20
N ALA A 202 7.76 0.34 9.53
CA ALA A 202 8.12 -0.95 10.09
C ALA A 202 9.01 -0.78 11.33
N GLU A 203 9.99 0.12 11.27
CA GLU A 203 10.84 0.47 12.41
C GLU A 203 10.02 1.04 13.57
N GLY A 204 9.14 2.01 13.27
CA GLY A 204 8.25 2.64 14.24
C GLY A 204 7.35 1.64 14.97
N VAL A 205 6.69 0.76 14.23
CA VAL A 205 5.81 -0.27 14.81
C VAL A 205 6.62 -1.29 15.63
N ALA A 206 7.81 -1.66 15.17
CA ALA A 206 8.68 -2.54 15.96
C ALA A 206 9.11 -1.87 17.28
N GLY A 207 9.39 -0.57 17.28
CA GLY A 207 9.66 0.24 18.47
C GLY A 207 8.46 0.27 19.43
N LEU A 208 7.28 0.57 18.89
CA LEU A 208 6.04 0.61 19.64
C LEU A 208 5.73 -0.71 20.34
N VAL A 209 5.87 -1.84 19.64
CA VAL A 209 5.66 -3.18 20.22
C VAL A 209 6.60 -3.40 21.41
N ARG A 210 7.90 -3.06 21.27
CA ARG A 210 8.85 -3.17 22.39
C ARG A 210 8.46 -2.27 23.57
N HIS A 211 8.00 -1.05 23.29
CA HIS A 211 7.55 -0.11 24.31
C HIS A 211 6.35 -0.65 25.08
N VAL A 212 5.31 -1.12 24.38
CA VAL A 212 4.10 -1.69 24.99
C VAL A 212 4.41 -2.93 25.83
N GLU A 213 5.26 -3.84 25.32
CA GLU A 213 5.71 -5.03 26.06
C GLU A 213 6.47 -4.65 27.34
N MET A 214 7.30 -3.61 27.29
CA MET A 214 8.01 -3.10 28.46
C MET A 214 7.03 -2.55 29.50
N MET A 215 6.08 -1.71 29.08
CA MET A 215 5.08 -1.11 29.98
C MET A 215 4.20 -2.16 30.65
N HIS A 216 3.75 -3.18 29.91
CA HIS A 216 2.96 -4.29 30.48
C HIS A 216 3.74 -5.09 31.51
N ARG A 217 5.02 -5.41 31.23
CA ARG A 217 5.90 -6.10 32.18
C ARG A 217 6.11 -5.29 33.46
N MET A 218 6.34 -3.98 33.34
CA MET A 218 6.49 -3.09 34.51
C MET A 218 5.22 -3.03 35.35
N ALA A 219 4.05 -3.11 34.72
CA ALA A 219 2.75 -3.15 35.40
C ALA A 219 2.38 -4.54 35.97
N GLY A 220 3.23 -5.56 35.82
CA GLY A 220 2.94 -6.93 36.22
C GLY A 220 1.79 -7.58 35.44
N ARG A 221 1.51 -7.09 34.23
CA ARG A 221 0.46 -7.58 33.34
C ARG A 221 1.05 -8.44 32.22
N GLU A 222 0.24 -9.35 31.69
CA GLU A 222 0.59 -10.07 30.47
C GLU A 222 0.69 -9.10 29.29
N ALA A 223 1.71 -9.28 28.45
CA ALA A 223 1.90 -8.48 27.25
C ALA A 223 0.80 -8.79 26.21
N PRO A 224 0.37 -7.81 25.41
CA PRO A 224 -0.55 -8.08 24.31
C PRO A 224 0.10 -9.04 23.29
N PRO A 225 -0.71 -9.73 22.48
CA PRO A 225 -0.19 -10.61 21.44
C PRO A 225 0.66 -9.81 20.45
N ARG A 226 1.75 -10.42 19.97
CA ARG A 226 2.59 -9.78 18.96
C ARG A 226 1.83 -9.64 17.64
N PRO A 227 2.00 -8.52 16.92
CA PRO A 227 1.33 -8.33 15.65
C PRO A 227 1.84 -9.36 14.63
N HIS A 228 0.92 -9.92 13.86
CA HIS A 228 1.24 -10.87 12.79
C HIS A 228 0.40 -10.52 11.57
N ARG A 229 1.02 -9.77 10.66
CA ARG A 229 0.44 -9.34 9.38
C ARG A 229 0.62 -10.43 8.34
N LEU A 230 -0.47 -10.84 7.69
CA LEU A 230 -0.41 -11.77 6.56
C LEU A 230 0.00 -11.04 5.27
N PRO A 231 0.80 -11.69 4.40
CA PRO A 231 1.16 -11.13 3.10
C PRO A 231 -0.08 -10.93 2.22
N VAL A 232 0.00 -9.99 1.28
CA VAL A 232 -1.05 -9.80 0.27
C VAL A 232 -1.18 -11.07 -0.57
N PRO A 233 -2.38 -11.65 -0.70
CA PRO A 233 -2.56 -12.88 -1.45
C PRO A 233 -2.31 -12.65 -2.94
N GLN A 234 -1.40 -13.43 -3.53
CA GLN A 234 -1.01 -13.31 -4.94
C GLN A 234 -2.04 -13.94 -5.90
N HIS A 235 -2.76 -14.97 -5.44
CA HIS A 235 -3.73 -15.70 -6.23
C HIS A 235 -5.08 -15.66 -5.52
N VAL A 236 -5.97 -14.80 -5.98
CA VAL A 236 -7.33 -14.67 -5.47
C VAL A 236 -8.31 -14.82 -6.62
N GLU A 237 -9.38 -15.58 -6.40
CA GLU A 237 -10.49 -15.65 -7.34
C GLU A 237 -11.13 -14.27 -7.49
N ALA A 238 -11.26 -13.81 -8.74
CA ALA A 238 -11.83 -12.51 -9.03
C ALA A 238 -13.30 -12.44 -8.56
N ALA A 239 -13.64 -11.39 -7.83
CA ALA A 239 -15.01 -11.17 -7.39
C ALA A 239 -15.91 -10.97 -8.62
N PRO A 240 -17.15 -11.49 -8.62
CA PRO A 240 -18.09 -11.30 -9.71
C PRO A 240 -18.24 -9.81 -10.06
N GLN A 241 -18.34 -9.51 -11.37
CA GLN A 241 -18.62 -8.16 -11.82
C GLN A 241 -20.01 -7.72 -11.36
N MET A 242 -20.11 -6.47 -10.94
CA MET A 242 -21.36 -5.88 -10.48
C MET A 242 -21.81 -4.83 -11.49
N ARG A 243 -23.03 -4.97 -12.02
CA ARG A 243 -23.62 -3.94 -12.90
C ARG A 243 -23.84 -2.64 -12.11
N ASP A 244 -23.71 -1.48 -12.75
CA ASP A 244 -23.81 -0.18 -12.06
C ASP A 244 -25.12 0.01 -11.28
N VAL A 245 -26.25 -0.45 -11.81
CA VAL A 245 -27.55 -0.41 -11.09
C VAL A 245 -27.56 -1.31 -9.85
N ALA A 246 -26.86 -2.45 -9.90
CA ALA A 246 -26.71 -3.31 -8.73
C ALA A 246 -25.76 -2.68 -7.70
N LEU A 247 -24.68 -2.04 -8.17
CA LEU A 247 -23.77 -1.28 -7.33
C LEU A 247 -24.48 -0.13 -6.63
N GLY A 248 -25.32 0.64 -7.33
CA GLY A 248 -26.10 1.73 -6.74
C GLY A 248 -27.05 1.27 -5.62
N ARG A 249 -27.66 0.10 -5.77
CA ARG A 249 -28.47 -0.51 -4.70
C ARG A 249 -27.61 -0.89 -3.50
N HIS A 250 -26.46 -1.54 -3.75
CA HIS A 250 -25.53 -1.91 -2.70
C HIS A 250 -24.98 -0.69 -1.93
N LEU A 251 -24.66 0.41 -2.63
CA LEU A 251 -24.23 1.66 -1.97
C LEU A 251 -25.35 2.23 -1.09
N VAL A 252 -26.61 2.18 -1.53
CA VAL A 252 -27.75 2.62 -0.71
C VAL A 252 -27.97 1.72 0.50
N GLU A 253 -27.71 0.41 0.39
CA GLU A 253 -27.75 -0.51 1.53
C GLU A 253 -26.69 -0.17 2.59
N VAL A 254 -25.49 0.22 2.17
CA VAL A 254 -24.36 0.51 3.07
C VAL A 254 -24.41 1.93 3.64
N PHE A 255 -24.69 2.93 2.81
CA PHE A 255 -24.61 4.35 3.17
C PHE A 255 -25.99 5.00 3.43
N GLY A 256 -27.07 4.27 3.19
CA GLY A 256 -28.43 4.81 3.22
C GLY A 256 -28.77 5.64 1.98
N PRO A 257 -30.07 5.91 1.73
CA PRO A 257 -30.52 6.60 0.52
C PRO A 257 -30.03 8.05 0.42
N GLN A 258 -29.90 8.74 1.56
CA GLN A 258 -29.38 10.11 1.63
C GLN A 258 -27.84 10.17 1.60
N GLY A 259 -27.17 9.04 1.84
CA GLY A 259 -25.72 8.93 1.83
C GLY A 259 -25.14 8.67 0.45
N VAL A 260 -25.95 8.59 -0.60
CA VAL A 260 -25.51 8.37 -1.99
C VAL A 260 -25.90 9.55 -2.88
N CYS A 261 -24.88 10.26 -3.38
CA CYS A 261 -25.04 11.37 -4.31
C CYS A 261 -24.97 10.86 -5.75
N ARG A 262 -25.98 11.18 -6.57
CA ARG A 262 -25.97 10.90 -8.01
C ARG A 262 -25.87 12.22 -8.77
N PRO A 263 -24.76 12.48 -9.47
CA PRO A 263 -24.62 13.66 -10.31
C PRO A 263 -25.67 13.65 -11.43
N ASP A 264 -26.08 14.83 -11.87
CA ASP A 264 -26.95 14.95 -13.05
C ASP A 264 -26.21 14.47 -14.30
N ALA A 265 -26.93 13.81 -15.21
CA ALA A 265 -26.35 13.30 -16.45
C ALA A 265 -25.88 14.45 -17.36
N ASP A 266 -26.56 15.59 -17.33
CA ASP A 266 -26.22 16.78 -18.12
C ASP A 266 -24.93 17.43 -17.60
N ASP A 267 -24.75 17.50 -16.28
CA ASP A 267 -23.50 17.97 -15.65
C ASP A 267 -22.31 17.09 -16.06
N LEU A 268 -22.51 15.78 -16.14
CA LEU A 268 -21.48 14.83 -16.56
C LEU A 268 -21.19 14.87 -18.06
N ALA A 269 -22.16 15.22 -18.90
CA ALA A 269 -22.01 15.25 -20.36
C ALA A 269 -20.95 16.27 -20.81
N ALA A 270 -20.78 17.37 -20.08
CA ALA A 270 -19.77 18.39 -20.34
C ALA A 270 -18.34 17.99 -19.91
N THR A 271 -18.18 16.90 -19.14
CA THR A 271 -16.89 16.49 -18.59
C THR A 271 -16.09 15.61 -19.55
N ARG A 272 -14.77 15.54 -19.31
CA ARG A 272 -13.86 14.61 -20.02
C ARG A 272 -13.93 13.16 -19.51
N LEU A 273 -14.80 12.86 -18.55
CA LEU A 273 -14.89 11.53 -17.95
C LEU A 273 -15.17 10.45 -19.01
N PRO A 274 -14.54 9.28 -18.95
CA PRO A 274 -14.86 8.17 -19.85
C PRO A 274 -16.32 7.74 -19.75
N GLY A 275 -16.89 7.21 -20.84
CA GLY A 275 -18.30 6.80 -20.88
C GLY A 275 -18.68 5.78 -19.80
N ALA A 276 -17.82 4.80 -19.53
CA ALA A 276 -18.02 3.84 -18.45
C ALA A 276 -18.09 4.53 -17.08
N THR A 277 -17.19 5.48 -16.82
CA THR A 277 -17.19 6.26 -15.58
C THR A 277 -18.46 7.09 -15.42
N ARG A 278 -18.91 7.78 -16.48
CA ARG A 278 -20.17 8.54 -16.43
C ARG A 278 -21.36 7.64 -16.13
N ASN A 279 -21.44 6.47 -16.77
CA ASN A 279 -22.51 5.49 -16.51
C ASN A 279 -22.52 5.03 -15.04
N THR A 280 -21.34 4.70 -14.48
CA THR A 280 -21.23 4.34 -13.06
C THR A 280 -21.69 5.49 -12.16
N LEU A 281 -21.28 6.73 -12.42
CA LEU A 281 -21.69 7.88 -11.61
C LEU A 281 -23.21 8.13 -11.66
N VAL A 282 -23.84 8.01 -12.83
CA VAL A 282 -25.30 8.18 -12.99
C VAL A 282 -26.06 7.06 -12.28
N TRP A 283 -25.70 5.81 -12.52
CA TRP A 283 -26.48 4.66 -12.03
C TRP A 283 -26.13 4.26 -10.60
N ALA A 284 -24.85 4.19 -10.28
CA ALA A 284 -24.38 3.83 -8.94
C ALA A 284 -24.41 5.03 -7.99
N GLY A 285 -23.89 6.18 -8.44
CA GLY A 285 -23.62 7.34 -7.60
C GLY A 285 -22.26 7.25 -6.89
N LEU A 286 -22.02 8.20 -5.99
CA LEU A 286 -20.89 8.26 -5.07
C LEU A 286 -21.42 8.28 -3.62
N PRO A 287 -20.76 7.64 -2.65
CA PRO A 287 -21.05 7.93 -1.25
C PRO A 287 -20.77 9.41 -0.98
N ALA A 288 -21.71 10.10 -0.33
CA ALA A 288 -21.54 11.51 0.04
C ALA A 288 -20.29 11.69 0.91
N GLN A 289 -20.10 10.77 1.85
CA GLN A 289 -18.95 10.70 2.72
C GLN A 289 -18.68 9.27 3.16
N VAL A 290 -17.41 8.89 3.18
CA VAL A 290 -16.85 7.76 3.92
C VAL A 290 -15.85 8.40 4.90
N PRO A 291 -16.18 8.53 6.19
CA PRO A 291 -15.35 9.29 7.14
C PRO A 291 -13.87 8.90 7.05
N TYR A 292 -12.99 9.91 6.93
CA TYR A 292 -11.53 9.78 6.81
C TYR A 292 -10.99 9.24 5.48
N PHE A 293 -11.85 8.80 4.56
CA PHE A 293 -11.44 8.08 3.35
C PHE A 293 -11.96 8.70 2.06
N PHE A 294 -13.15 9.30 2.09
CA PHE A 294 -13.72 9.94 0.92
C PHE A 294 -14.79 10.96 1.30
N THR A 295 -14.85 12.07 0.59
CA THR A 295 -15.96 13.02 0.59
C THR A 295 -16.17 13.42 -0.87
N ALA A 296 -17.38 13.22 -1.38
CA ALA A 296 -17.72 13.58 -2.74
C ALA A 296 -17.75 15.10 -2.91
N ASP A 297 -17.33 15.59 -4.08
CA ASP A 297 -17.59 16.98 -4.44
C ASP A 297 -19.10 17.19 -4.61
N ARG A 298 -19.61 18.35 -4.19
CA ARG A 298 -21.05 18.64 -4.20
C ARG A 298 -21.37 19.95 -4.91
N PRO A 299 -22.52 20.03 -5.62
CA PRO A 299 -22.91 21.25 -6.33
C PRO A 299 -23.24 22.43 -5.40
N ASP A 300 -23.70 22.16 -4.17
CA ASP A 300 -24.02 23.17 -3.15
C ASP A 300 -22.77 23.75 -2.44
N ALA A 301 -21.64 23.05 -2.54
CA ALA A 301 -20.34 23.50 -2.06
C ALA A 301 -19.23 22.99 -3.01
N PRO A 302 -19.14 23.56 -4.23
CA PRO A 302 -18.21 23.07 -5.23
C PRO A 302 -16.76 23.30 -4.78
N PRO A 303 -15.83 22.41 -5.17
CA PRO A 303 -14.41 22.63 -4.89
C PRO A 303 -13.90 23.83 -5.70
N ALA A 304 -12.71 24.33 -5.32
CA ALA A 304 -11.96 25.26 -6.18
C ALA A 304 -11.80 24.65 -7.59
N GLY A 305 -12.09 25.43 -8.62
CA GLY A 305 -12.21 25.02 -10.03
C GLY A 305 -13.63 24.61 -10.47
N GLY A 306 -14.56 24.41 -9.53
CA GLY A 306 -15.93 23.99 -9.81
C GLY A 306 -16.15 22.46 -9.79
N LEU A 307 -17.41 22.04 -9.94
CA LEU A 307 -17.78 20.63 -9.94
C LEU A 307 -17.16 19.89 -11.15
N PHE A 308 -16.55 18.73 -10.90
CA PHE A 308 -15.80 17.95 -11.90
C PHE A 308 -14.68 18.73 -12.61
N THR A 309 -14.07 19.70 -11.92
CA THR A 309 -12.86 20.38 -12.40
C THR A 309 -11.74 19.38 -12.69
N ASP A 310 -10.85 19.74 -13.62
CA ASP A 310 -9.58 19.04 -13.73
C ASP A 310 -8.68 19.34 -12.52
N VAL A 311 -7.80 18.39 -12.20
CA VAL A 311 -6.93 18.46 -11.03
C VAL A 311 -5.95 19.62 -11.12
N ALA A 312 -5.43 19.94 -12.31
CA ALA A 312 -4.47 21.04 -12.45
C ALA A 312 -5.09 22.39 -12.11
N THR A 313 -6.31 22.65 -12.58
CA THR A 313 -7.08 23.85 -12.20
C THR A 313 -7.29 23.90 -10.69
N HIS A 314 -7.76 22.80 -10.09
CA HIS A 314 -7.96 22.72 -8.64
C HIS A 314 -6.67 23.02 -7.84
N LEU A 315 -5.54 22.43 -8.25
CA LEU A 315 -4.25 22.63 -7.58
C LEU A 315 -3.72 24.05 -7.72
N ARG A 316 -3.94 24.70 -8.87
CA ARG A 316 -3.54 26.11 -9.06
C ARG A 316 -4.34 27.04 -8.14
N GLU A 317 -5.64 26.81 -8.00
CA GLU A 317 -6.50 27.65 -7.15
C GLU A 317 -6.29 27.41 -5.66
N THR A 318 -5.95 26.18 -5.25
CA THR A 318 -5.67 25.85 -3.85
C THR A 318 -4.23 26.11 -3.42
N GLY A 319 -3.34 26.35 -4.40
CA GLY A 319 -1.92 26.58 -4.18
C GLY A 319 -1.11 25.28 -4.25
N THR A 320 -0.14 25.23 -5.16
CA THR A 320 0.70 24.05 -5.39
C THR A 320 2.14 24.44 -5.72
N GLN A 321 3.07 23.51 -5.50
CA GLN A 321 4.48 23.59 -5.90
C GLN A 321 4.79 22.65 -7.09
N ALA A 322 3.77 22.00 -7.66
CA ALA A 322 3.93 21.14 -8.82
C ALA A 322 4.47 21.92 -10.03
N GLY A 323 5.39 21.32 -10.78
CA GLY A 323 5.90 21.91 -12.02
C GLY A 323 4.84 21.93 -13.13
N GLU A 324 4.99 22.83 -14.10
CA GLU A 324 4.03 22.98 -15.20
C GLU A 324 3.87 21.73 -16.06
N GLU A 325 4.92 20.90 -16.19
CA GLU A 325 4.82 19.60 -16.87
C GLU A 325 3.86 18.64 -16.14
N THR A 326 4.01 18.55 -14.81
CA THR A 326 3.11 17.79 -13.94
C THR A 326 1.68 18.33 -14.04
N LEU A 327 1.50 19.65 -13.97
CA LEU A 327 0.18 20.27 -14.10
C LEU A 327 -0.44 20.04 -15.48
N THR A 328 0.36 20.06 -16.55
CA THR A 328 -0.13 19.74 -17.91
C THR A 328 -0.66 18.30 -17.97
N THR A 329 0.03 17.36 -17.33
CA THR A 329 -0.43 15.98 -17.20
C THR A 329 -1.72 15.89 -16.38
N LEU A 330 -1.78 16.60 -15.24
CA LEU A 330 -2.92 16.60 -14.33
C LEU A 330 -4.18 17.30 -14.88
N ALA A 331 -4.05 18.12 -15.94
CA ALA A 331 -5.21 18.65 -16.68
C ALA A 331 -6.01 17.55 -17.41
N GLY A 332 -5.42 16.34 -17.51
CA GLY A 332 -6.05 15.12 -17.97
C GLY A 332 -6.83 14.34 -16.92
N TYR A 333 -6.89 14.82 -15.67
CA TYR A 333 -7.50 14.10 -14.54
C TYR A 333 -8.69 14.90 -14.03
N VAL A 334 -9.85 14.27 -13.91
CA VAL A 334 -11.09 14.92 -13.44
C VAL A 334 -11.35 14.56 -11.99
N ARG A 335 -11.48 15.55 -11.12
CA ARG A 335 -11.72 15.38 -9.69
C ARG A 335 -13.15 14.87 -9.43
N LEU A 336 -13.29 13.94 -8.48
CA LEU A 336 -14.56 13.41 -7.98
C LEU A 336 -14.86 13.82 -6.53
N GLY A 337 -13.81 14.12 -5.76
CA GLY A 337 -13.88 14.31 -4.32
C GLY A 337 -12.50 14.41 -3.70
N THR A 338 -12.43 14.14 -2.40
CA THR A 338 -11.19 14.13 -1.62
C THR A 338 -11.20 13.05 -0.55
N ASP A 339 -10.05 12.53 -0.15
CA ASP A 339 -9.88 11.67 1.02
C ASP A 339 -9.61 12.48 2.31
N GLY A 340 -9.82 13.79 2.27
CA GLY A 340 -9.61 14.73 3.37
C GLY A 340 -8.40 15.64 3.16
N LEU A 341 -7.43 15.21 2.34
CA LEU A 341 -6.28 16.05 1.97
C LEU A 341 -5.98 15.99 0.47
N TYR A 342 -6.00 14.80 -0.13
CA TYR A 342 -5.67 14.64 -1.55
C TYR A 342 -6.96 14.72 -2.38
N PRO A 343 -6.99 15.45 -3.51
CA PRO A 343 -8.02 15.27 -4.53
C PRO A 343 -8.00 13.82 -5.05
N LEU A 344 -9.19 13.22 -5.12
CA LEU A 344 -9.42 11.92 -5.75
C LEU A 344 -9.98 12.16 -7.14
N ALA A 345 -9.30 11.63 -8.15
CA ALA A 345 -9.56 11.97 -9.54
C ALA A 345 -9.48 10.76 -10.49
N VAL A 346 -10.18 10.86 -11.61
CA VAL A 346 -10.19 9.87 -12.69
C VAL A 346 -9.25 10.34 -13.78
N GLN A 347 -8.31 9.49 -14.17
CA GLN A 347 -7.48 9.72 -15.35
C GLN A 347 -8.35 9.62 -16.61
N CYS A 348 -8.49 10.72 -17.34
CA CYS A 348 -9.34 10.81 -18.53
C CYS A 348 -8.52 10.81 -19.84
N THR A 349 -7.22 11.09 -19.74
CA THR A 349 -6.30 11.07 -20.87
C THR A 349 -5.07 10.24 -20.54
N ALA A 350 -4.55 9.54 -21.54
CA ALA A 350 -3.29 8.83 -21.46
C ALA A 350 -2.59 8.85 -22.82
N THR A 351 -1.28 8.58 -22.83
CA THR A 351 -0.53 8.34 -24.07
C THR A 351 -1.03 7.06 -24.74
N GLU A 352 -0.70 6.85 -26.03
CA GLU A 352 -1.11 5.64 -26.75
C GLU A 352 -0.64 4.34 -26.07
N GLN A 353 0.53 4.37 -25.44
CA GLN A 353 1.10 3.22 -24.72
C GLN A 353 0.36 2.91 -23.41
N ASN A 354 -0.39 3.86 -22.86
CA ASN A 354 -1.01 3.78 -21.53
C ASN A 354 -2.54 3.94 -21.58
N GLN A 355 -3.17 3.60 -22.71
CA GLN A 355 -4.64 3.71 -22.85
C GLN A 355 -5.41 2.88 -21.82
N ASN A 356 -4.81 1.81 -21.30
CA ASN A 356 -5.36 1.00 -20.21
C ASN A 356 -5.50 1.75 -18.87
N LEU A 357 -4.87 2.92 -18.72
CA LEU A 357 -4.99 3.77 -17.54
C LEU A 357 -6.20 4.72 -17.59
N ILE A 358 -6.86 4.86 -18.74
CA ILE A 358 -8.06 5.69 -18.83
C ILE A 358 -9.18 5.08 -17.98
N GLY A 359 -9.77 5.89 -17.09
CA GLY A 359 -10.80 5.48 -16.15
C GLY A 359 -10.27 5.07 -14.77
N THR A 360 -8.95 4.97 -14.60
CA THR A 360 -8.33 4.67 -13.30
C THR A 360 -8.49 5.82 -12.32
N VAL A 361 -8.54 5.49 -11.03
CA VAL A 361 -8.73 6.43 -9.92
C VAL A 361 -7.40 6.63 -9.19
N TRP A 362 -7.09 7.90 -8.93
CA TRP A 362 -5.83 8.34 -8.31
C TRP A 362 -6.11 9.33 -7.18
N ALA A 363 -5.34 9.24 -6.10
CA ALA A 363 -5.23 10.28 -5.10
C ALA A 363 -4.01 11.15 -5.44
N VAL A 364 -4.20 12.44 -5.69
CA VAL A 364 -3.13 13.33 -6.17
C VAL A 364 -2.65 14.23 -5.03
N GLN A 365 -1.36 14.22 -4.76
CA GLN A 365 -0.74 15.03 -3.71
C GLN A 365 -0.84 16.52 -4.05
N PRO A 366 -1.43 17.36 -3.17
CA PRO A 366 -1.65 18.77 -3.48
C PRO A 366 -0.37 19.56 -3.76
N SER A 367 0.70 19.31 -2.99
CA SER A 367 1.93 20.09 -3.08
C SER A 367 2.77 19.78 -4.32
N SER A 368 2.95 18.49 -4.66
CA SER A 368 3.87 18.06 -5.72
C SER A 368 3.18 17.58 -7.00
N GLY A 369 1.89 17.28 -6.94
CA GLY A 369 1.16 16.60 -8.02
C GLY A 369 1.47 15.10 -8.13
N GLY A 370 2.23 14.51 -7.20
CA GLY A 370 2.51 13.08 -7.16
C GLY A 370 1.22 12.25 -6.97
N GLY A 371 1.03 11.22 -7.79
CA GLY A 371 -0.16 10.36 -7.73
C GLY A 371 0.05 9.09 -6.92
N ARG A 372 -0.97 8.68 -6.17
CA ARG A 372 -1.12 7.31 -5.64
C ARG A 372 -2.25 6.62 -6.37
N PHE A 373 -1.97 5.43 -6.89
CA PHE A 373 -3.01 4.62 -7.51
C PHE A 373 -4.02 4.17 -6.44
N VAL A 374 -5.30 4.21 -6.80
CA VAL A 374 -6.41 3.82 -5.93
C VAL A 374 -7.08 2.58 -6.51
N ASN A 375 -7.65 2.69 -7.70
CA ASN A 375 -8.37 1.57 -8.34
C ASN A 375 -8.40 1.70 -9.85
N ARG A 376 -8.63 0.57 -10.53
CA ARG A 376 -8.74 0.51 -11.99
C ARG A 376 -9.96 1.23 -12.56
N SER A 377 -10.99 1.42 -11.75
CA SER A 377 -12.23 2.08 -12.17
C SER A 377 -12.96 2.68 -10.98
N VAL A 378 -13.87 3.62 -11.25
CA VAL A 378 -14.79 4.13 -10.23
C VAL A 378 -15.67 3.01 -9.66
N ALA A 379 -16.11 2.06 -10.48
CA ALA A 379 -16.92 0.94 -9.99
C ALA A 379 -16.18 0.06 -8.98
N THR A 380 -14.90 -0.25 -9.23
CA THR A 380 -14.09 -1.02 -8.27
C THR A 380 -13.76 -0.21 -7.02
N TYR A 381 -13.49 1.10 -7.16
CA TYR A 381 -13.30 2.01 -6.02
C TYR A 381 -14.52 2.04 -5.09
N LEU A 382 -15.72 2.19 -5.65
CA LEU A 382 -16.96 2.26 -4.89
C LEU A 382 -17.26 0.95 -4.15
N ARG A 383 -16.98 -0.20 -4.77
CA ARG A 383 -17.07 -1.51 -4.11
C ARG A 383 -16.09 -1.62 -2.94
N SER A 384 -14.85 -1.15 -3.13
CA SER A 384 -13.82 -1.16 -2.09
C SER A 384 -14.17 -0.22 -0.92
N LEU A 385 -14.75 0.95 -1.17
CA LEU A 385 -15.24 1.87 -0.13
C LEU A 385 -16.41 1.28 0.68
N ALA A 386 -17.38 0.67 0.00
CA ALA A 386 -18.49 -0.03 0.66
C ALA A 386 -17.97 -1.15 1.56
N LEU A 387 -17.03 -1.95 1.02
CA LEU A 387 -16.38 -3.01 1.77
C LEU A 387 -15.64 -2.46 3.00
N LEU A 388 -14.79 -1.43 2.85
CA LEU A 388 -14.08 -0.78 3.95
C LEU A 388 -15.05 -0.36 5.07
N THR A 389 -16.18 0.26 4.69
CA THR A 389 -17.19 0.75 5.65
C THR A 389 -17.80 -0.38 6.45
N THR A 390 -18.22 -1.45 5.78
CA THR A 390 -18.80 -2.63 6.45
C THR A 390 -17.78 -3.34 7.34
N THR A 391 -16.55 -3.52 6.88
CA THR A 391 -15.45 -4.13 7.63
C THR A 391 -15.13 -3.34 8.89
N ARG A 392 -14.92 -2.01 8.79
CA ARG A 392 -14.60 -1.17 9.95
C ARG A 392 -15.72 -1.17 10.98
N THR A 393 -16.98 -1.09 10.54
CA THR A 393 -18.13 -1.16 11.45
C THR A 393 -18.14 -2.47 12.22
N HIS A 394 -17.86 -3.59 11.56
CA HIS A 394 -17.80 -4.90 12.20
C HIS A 394 -16.62 -5.05 13.16
N MET A 395 -15.48 -4.43 12.86
CA MET A 395 -14.26 -4.52 13.68
C MET A 395 -14.37 -3.82 15.05
N GLN A 396 -15.36 -2.96 15.27
CA GLN A 396 -15.51 -2.22 16.53
C GLN A 396 -15.68 -3.17 17.72
N GLY A 397 -14.78 -3.06 18.70
CA GLY A 397 -14.79 -3.88 19.91
C GLY A 397 -14.19 -5.28 19.75
N MET A 398 -13.65 -5.63 18.57
CA MET A 398 -12.92 -6.88 18.38
C MET A 398 -11.59 -6.89 19.14
N ASP A 399 -11.19 -8.08 19.62
CA ASP A 399 -9.83 -8.31 20.10
C ASP A 399 -8.82 -8.36 18.93
N PRO A 400 -7.49 -8.30 19.20
CA PRO A 400 -6.48 -8.28 18.14
C PRO A 400 -6.48 -9.47 17.18
N TYR A 401 -6.92 -10.66 17.61
CA TYR A 401 -6.97 -11.86 16.75
C TYR A 401 -8.18 -11.83 15.83
N ALA A 402 -9.35 -11.47 16.38
CA ALA A 402 -10.56 -11.29 15.59
C ALA A 402 -10.39 -10.15 14.58
N ALA A 403 -9.81 -9.02 15.01
CA ALA A 403 -9.46 -7.91 14.13
C ALA A 403 -8.45 -8.35 13.05
N GLY A 404 -7.41 -9.10 13.40
CA GLY A 404 -6.44 -9.62 12.43
C GLY A 404 -7.11 -10.49 11.35
N THR A 405 -8.05 -11.34 11.75
CA THR A 405 -8.84 -12.17 10.82
C THR A 405 -9.71 -11.31 9.90
N ALA A 406 -10.32 -10.25 10.43
CA ALA A 406 -11.12 -9.31 9.65
C ALA A 406 -10.27 -8.55 8.62
N VAL A 407 -9.09 -8.05 9.01
CA VAL A 407 -8.16 -7.36 8.10
C VAL A 407 -7.64 -8.30 7.01
N ALA A 408 -7.30 -9.55 7.35
CA ALA A 408 -6.91 -10.56 6.35
C ALA A 408 -8.02 -10.84 5.33
N THR A 409 -9.26 -10.98 5.80
CA THR A 409 -10.44 -11.18 4.94
C THR A 409 -10.68 -9.98 4.04
N PHE A 410 -10.57 -8.77 4.59
CA PHE A 410 -10.67 -7.52 3.84
C PHE A 410 -9.62 -7.41 2.74
N GLN A 411 -8.37 -7.74 3.05
CA GLN A 411 -7.26 -7.76 2.09
C GLN A 411 -7.53 -8.75 0.94
N GLN A 412 -8.03 -9.94 1.24
CA GLN A 412 -8.41 -10.93 0.23
C GLN A 412 -9.55 -10.40 -0.66
N GLN A 413 -10.58 -9.80 -0.07
CA GLN A 413 -11.72 -9.29 -0.82
C GLN A 413 -11.36 -8.06 -1.68
N LEU A 414 -10.48 -7.18 -1.20
CA LEU A 414 -9.92 -6.09 -2.00
C LEU A 414 -9.11 -6.62 -3.19
N ALA A 415 -8.24 -7.61 -2.97
CA ALA A 415 -7.53 -8.26 -4.05
C ALA A 415 -8.49 -8.95 -5.04
N ALA A 416 -9.60 -9.51 -4.59
CA ALA A 416 -10.62 -10.10 -5.47
C ALA A 416 -11.37 -9.03 -6.30
N ILE A 417 -11.64 -7.86 -5.73
CA ILE A 417 -12.28 -6.73 -6.42
C ILE A 417 -11.31 -6.12 -7.44
N ASP A 418 -10.07 -5.87 -7.03
CA ASP A 418 -9.08 -5.18 -7.83
C ASP A 418 -7.63 -5.49 -7.37
N PRO A 419 -6.94 -6.49 -7.94
CA PRO A 419 -5.55 -6.81 -7.58
C PRO A 419 -4.56 -5.64 -7.72
N TRP A 420 -4.78 -4.71 -8.67
CA TRP A 420 -3.90 -3.55 -8.84
C TRP A 420 -3.98 -2.58 -7.67
N SER A 421 -5.01 -2.64 -6.84
CA SER A 421 -5.08 -1.78 -5.66
C SER A 421 -4.01 -2.13 -4.61
N LEU A 422 -3.43 -3.34 -4.67
CA LEU A 422 -2.51 -3.90 -3.68
C LEU A 422 -1.18 -4.40 -4.25
N ASP A 423 -0.91 -4.17 -5.54
CA ASP A 423 0.31 -4.64 -6.21
C ASP A 423 1.57 -3.84 -5.84
N ASP A 424 1.40 -2.61 -5.38
CA ASP A 424 2.46 -1.73 -4.89
C ASP A 424 2.18 -1.26 -3.46
N ASN A 425 3.22 -1.20 -2.61
CA ASN A 425 3.10 -0.83 -1.20
C ASN A 425 2.80 0.66 -0.96
N SER A 426 2.90 1.48 -2.00
CA SER A 426 2.62 2.91 -1.98
C SER A 426 1.22 3.26 -2.48
N ASN A 427 0.48 2.28 -3.01
CA ASN A 427 -0.91 2.43 -3.40
C ASN A 427 -1.78 2.83 -2.20
N TRP A 428 -2.87 3.54 -2.50
CA TRP A 428 -3.75 4.12 -1.49
C TRP A 428 -4.32 3.05 -0.55
N TRP A 429 -4.79 1.92 -1.10
CA TRP A 429 -5.32 0.80 -0.31
C TRP A 429 -4.24 0.03 0.45
N SER A 430 -3.04 -0.13 -0.12
CA SER A 430 -1.92 -0.76 0.57
C SER A 430 -1.56 -0.04 1.87
N LEU A 431 -1.56 1.30 1.86
CA LEU A 431 -1.31 2.12 3.03
C LEU A 431 -2.43 2.04 4.08
N ILE A 432 -3.69 1.94 3.64
CA ILE A 432 -4.83 1.78 4.55
C ILE A 432 -4.78 0.43 5.25
N ILE A 433 -4.57 -0.65 4.49
CA ILE A 433 -4.48 -2.00 5.05
C ILE A 433 -3.30 -2.11 6.02
N GLU A 434 -2.15 -1.55 5.67
CA GLU A 434 -1.00 -1.50 6.57
C GLU A 434 -1.35 -0.81 7.91
N GLN A 435 -2.03 0.34 7.86
CA GLN A 435 -2.46 1.04 9.08
C GLN A 435 -3.53 0.26 9.87
N MET A 436 -4.43 -0.46 9.21
CA MET A 436 -5.36 -1.39 9.87
C MET A 436 -4.63 -2.54 10.56
N TRP A 437 -3.60 -3.11 9.91
CA TRP A 437 -2.72 -4.11 10.52
C TRP A 437 -1.96 -3.55 11.72
N HIS A 438 -1.69 -2.25 11.77
CA HIS A 438 -1.06 -1.60 12.93
C HIS A 438 -2.07 -1.26 14.05
N GLY A 439 -3.37 -1.49 13.85
CA GLY A 439 -4.42 -1.25 14.83
C GLY A 439 -4.83 0.22 14.94
N LEU A 440 -4.61 1.02 13.89
CA LEU A 440 -4.78 2.47 13.95
C LEU A 440 -6.22 2.95 13.76
N PHE A 441 -7.09 2.17 13.10
CA PHE A 441 -8.50 2.53 12.86
C PHE A 441 -9.35 1.40 12.25
#